data_AF-A0A521PGL4-F1
#
_entry.id   AF-A0A521PGL4-F1
#
_cell.length_a   1.000
_cell.length_b   1.000
_cell.length_c   1.000
_cell.angle_alpha   90.00
_cell.angle_beta   90.00
_cell.angle_gamma   90.00
#
_symmetry.space_group_name_H-M   'P 1'
#
loop_
_entity.id
_entity.type
_entity.pdbx_description
1 polymer ?
#
loop_
_entity_poly.entity_id
_entity_poly.type
_entity_poly.pdbx_seq_one_letter_code
_entity_poly.pdbx_strand_id
1 'polypeptide(L)' 'GTSPAPIINFIEGRRVLLSNVTVEFQGDWSAGLTYQVFDGGGTRNRLSDRDNLSLYVAKVF' A
#
# COMPACT_ATOMS: atom_id res chain seq x y z
N GLY A 1 27.26 21.12 -0.97
CA GLY A 1 25.90 21.51 -0.58
C GLY A 1 25.17 20.28 -0.11
N THR A 2 24.56 20.33 1.07
CA THR A 2 23.66 19.26 1.53
C THR A 2 22.45 19.24 0.61
N SER A 3 22.25 18.16 -0.13
CA SER A 3 21.06 18.01 -0.96
C SER A 3 19.83 18.05 -0.04
N PRO A 4 18.78 18.85 -0.31
CA PRO A 4 17.56 18.79 0.46
C PRO A 4 17.04 17.36 0.43
N ALA A 5 16.79 16.78 1.61
CA ALA A 5 16.13 15.49 1.67
C ALA A 5 14.81 15.59 0.88
N PRO A 6 14.42 14.56 0.10
CA PRO A 6 13.16 14.59 -0.62
C PRO A 6 12.05 14.89 0.38
N ILE A 7 11.48 16.09 0.28
CA ILE A 7 10.35 16.51 1.11
C ILE A 7 9.18 15.67 0.63
N ILE A 8 8.95 14.55 1.32
CA ILE A 8 7.70 13.82 1.26
C ILE A 8 6.60 14.81 1.61
N ASN A 9 5.54 14.87 0.80
CA ASN A 9 4.35 15.68 1.11
C ASN A 9 3.68 15.11 2.37
N PHE A 10 4.14 15.55 3.53
CA PHE A 10 3.57 15.23 4.83
C PHE A 10 2.21 15.93 4.95
N ILE A 11 1.19 15.14 5.25
CA ILE A 11 -0.15 15.64 5.53
C ILE A 11 -0.48 15.16 6.93
N GLU A 12 -0.61 16.12 7.85
CA GLU A 12 -0.96 15.85 9.23
C GLU A 12 -2.29 15.07 9.31
N GLY A 13 -2.29 14.01 10.10
CA GLY A 13 -3.47 13.17 10.30
C GLY A 13 -3.84 12.25 9.12
N ARG A 14 -3.05 12.21 8.04
CA ARG A 14 -3.24 11.20 6.99
C ARG A 14 -2.85 9.83 7.53
N ARG A 15 -3.73 8.85 7.31
CA ARG A 15 -3.57 7.45 7.67
C ARG A 15 -3.60 6.61 6.41
N VAL A 16 -2.77 5.58 6.37
CA VAL A 16 -2.79 4.56 5.32
C VAL A 16 -2.86 3.22 6.01
N LEU A 17 -3.87 2.43 5.65
CA LEU A 17 -4.01 1.06 6.13
C LEU A 17 -3.72 0.12 4.96
N LEU A 18 -2.78 -0.80 5.15
CA LEU A 18 -2.54 -1.91 4.23
C LEU A 18 -2.88 -3.21 4.94
N SER A 19 -3.80 -3.95 4.37
CA SER A 19 -4.17 -5.30 4.80
C SER A 19 -3.75 -6.28 3.71
N ASN A 20 -2.98 -7.30 4.07
CA ASN A 20 -2.53 -8.35 3.15
C ASN A 20 -2.87 -9.72 3.72
N VAL A 21 -3.34 -10.61 2.84
CA VAL A 21 -3.42 -12.04 3.09
C VAL A 21 -2.63 -12.75 2.00
N THR A 22 -1.69 -13.59 2.41
CA THR A 22 -0.89 -14.43 1.52
C THR A 22 -1.10 -15.89 1.89
N VAL A 23 -1.34 -16.72 0.86
CA VAL A 23 -1.49 -18.17 0.99
C VAL A 23 -0.36 -18.82 0.21
N GLU A 24 0.36 -19.71 0.88
CA GLU A 24 1.42 -20.53 0.30
C GLU A 24 0.90 -21.96 0.11
N PHE A 25 1.12 -22.52 -1.08
CA PHE A 25 0.68 -23.86 -1.46
C PHE A 25 1.88 -24.79 -1.65
N GLN A 26 1.63 -26.09 -1.52
CA GLN A 26 2.62 -27.10 -1.86
C GLN A 26 2.96 -27.04 -3.36
N GLY A 27 4.26 -27.10 -3.70
CA GLY A 27 4.75 -26.96 -5.08
C GLY A 27 5.12 -25.53 -5.49
N ASP A 28 5.54 -24.72 -4.52
CA ASP A 28 6.13 -23.39 -4.72
C ASP A 28 5.20 -22.37 -5.38
N TRP A 29 3.89 -22.50 -5.13
CA TRP A 29 2.90 -21.52 -5.55
C TRP A 29 2.52 -20.62 -4.38
N SER A 30 2.35 -19.32 -4.66
CA SER A 30 1.75 -18.38 -3.72
C SER A 30 0.62 -17.59 -4.39
N ALA A 31 -0.40 -17.26 -3.60
CA ALA A 31 -1.43 -16.31 -3.99
C ALA A 31 -1.55 -15.23 -2.91
N GLY A 32 -1.80 -14.00 -3.32
CA GLY A 32 -1.95 -12.90 -2.38
C GLY A 32 -3.06 -11.95 -2.76
N LEU A 33 -3.71 -11.43 -1.72
CA LEU A 33 -4.70 -10.37 -1.78
C LEU A 33 -4.23 -9.22 -0.89
N THR A 34 -4.21 -8.01 -1.44
CA THR A 34 -3.87 -6.80 -0.69
C THR A 34 -4.96 -5.77 -0.89
N TYR A 35 -5.38 -5.15 0.20
CA TYR A 35 -6.27 -4.00 0.18
C TYR A 35 -5.57 -2.82 0.85
N GLN A 36 -5.55 -1.68 0.17
CA GLN A 36 -4.97 -0.43 0.65
C GLN A 36 -6.04 0.64 0.72
N VAL A 37 -6.13 1.29 1.88
CA VAL A 37 -7.06 2.39 2.15
C VAL A 37 -6.32 3.63 2.61
N PHE A 38 -6.71 4.78 2.08
CA PHE A 38 -6.23 6.10 2.49
C PHE A 38 -7.34 6.86 3.21
N ASP A 39 -7.07 7.31 4.43
CA ASP A 39 -8.04 8.05 5.25
C ASP A 39 -7.35 9.19 6.03
N GLY A 40 -8.14 10.05 6.67
CA GLY A 40 -7.65 11.19 7.44
C GLY A 40 -7.01 12.28 6.58
N GLY A 41 -6.37 13.27 7.21
CA GLY A 41 -5.74 14.40 6.51
C GLY A 41 -6.71 15.41 5.88
N GLY A 42 -8.00 15.28 6.16
CA GLY A 42 -9.06 16.20 5.71
C GLY A 42 -9.07 16.43 4.20
N THR A 43 -9.47 17.63 3.77
CA THR A 43 -9.54 18.02 2.35
C THR A 43 -8.17 18.12 1.66
N ARG A 44 -7.08 18.02 2.41
CA ARG A 44 -5.70 18.06 1.90
C ARG A 44 -5.25 16.68 1.43
N ASN A 45 -5.85 15.60 1.94
CA ASN A 45 -5.52 14.24 1.54
C ASN A 45 -6.07 13.89 0.16
N ARG A 46 -5.31 14.19 -0.90
CA ARG A 46 -5.65 13.85 -2.29
C ARG A 46 -5.56 12.36 -2.63
N LEU A 47 -5.20 11.52 -1.65
CA LEU A 47 -5.19 10.07 -1.80
C LEU A 47 -6.43 9.41 -1.20
N SER A 48 -7.28 10.14 -0.47
CA SER A 48 -8.43 9.56 0.25
C SER A 48 -9.47 8.87 -0.65
N ASP A 49 -9.40 9.09 -1.96
CA ASP A 49 -10.25 8.48 -2.98
C ASP A 49 -9.50 7.40 -3.79
N ARG A 50 -8.27 7.06 -3.40
CA ARG A 50 -7.35 6.18 -4.15
C ARG A 50 -7.12 4.83 -3.49
N ASP A 51 -8.16 4.33 -2.83
CA ASP A 51 -8.18 2.98 -2.31
C ASP A 51 -7.99 1.98 -3.46
N ASN A 52 -7.26 0.90 -3.20
CA ASN A 52 -6.98 -0.10 -4.24
C ASN A 52 -6.96 -1.52 -3.67
N LEU A 53 -7.30 -2.46 -4.57
CA LEU A 53 -7.27 -3.90 -4.34
C LEU A 53 -6.28 -4.51 -5.33
N SER A 54 -5.36 -5.34 -4.82
CA SER A 54 -4.39 -6.07 -5.60
C SER A 54 -4.52 -7.56 -5.36
N LEU A 55 -4.46 -8.34 -6.44
CA LEU A 55 -4.52 -9.80 -6.45
C LEU A 55 -3.34 -10.32 -7.26
N TYR A 56 -2.67 -11.36 -6.76
CA TYR A 56 -1.64 -12.05 -7.54
C TYR A 56 -1.67 -13.56 -7.32
N VAL A 57 -1.13 -14.26 -8.30
CA VAL A 57 -0.72 -15.66 -8.21
C VAL A 57 0.69 -15.75 -8.79
N ALA A 58 1.61 -16.40 -8.09
CA ALA A 58 3.00 -16.54 -8.47
C ALA A 58 3.46 -17.99 -8.28
N LYS A 59 4.32 -18.45 -9.20
CA LYS A 59 5.11 -19.66 -9.03
C LYS A 59 6.56 -19.27 -8.78
N VAL A 60 7.13 -19.76 -7.70
CA VAL A 60 8.55 -19.59 -7.36
C VAL A 60 9.30 -20.77 -8.01
N PHE A 61 10.34 -20.47 -8.78
CA PHE A 61 11.19 -21.45 -9.48
C PHE A 61 12.59 -21.44 -8.88
#